data_AF-A0A4R0RII4-F1
#
_entry.id   AF-A0A4R0RII4-F1
#
_cell.length_a   1.000
_cell.length_b   1.000
_cell.length_c   1.000
_cell.angle_alpha   90.00
_cell.angle_beta   90.00
_cell.angle_gamma   90.00
#
_symmetry.space_group_name_H-M   'P 1'
#
loop_
_entity.id
_entity.type
_entity.pdbx_description
1 polymer ?
#
loop_
_entity_poly.entity_id
_entity_poly.type
_entity_poly.pdbx_seq_one_letter_code
_entity_poly.pdbx_strand_id
1 'polypeptide(L)'
;MRTNTQQFATSAPVDDPENYFGFAQNWVNMVQLHHDLEEAVQFPGWNPPLDMSQNEAEHRELMVPLSAFGNYLAEVKAGVEPWSATKAEALAEAFLPVLMHHLVAELDTLAPEKIKASGLTEEKLKATHENMAALARTKVDVNKDIPAMLLHNDGDLEWPPTPWTRTPDFKMPRELYEHHKGWWKYAAVQL
;
A
#
# COMPACT_ATOMS: atom_id res chain seq x y z
N MET A 1 -19.90 -13.30 -11.84
CA MET A 1 -19.78 -12.08 -11.01
C MET A 1 -20.55 -12.26 -9.70
N ARG A 2 -19.86 -12.80 -8.70
CA ARG A 2 -20.11 -12.61 -7.26
C ARG A 2 -18.75 -12.91 -6.63
N THR A 3 -17.92 -11.90 -6.44
CA THR A 3 -16.75 -12.05 -5.56
C THR A 3 -17.32 -12.27 -4.16
N ASN A 4 -16.98 -13.39 -3.53
CA ASN A 4 -17.23 -13.59 -2.11
C ASN A 4 -16.31 -12.62 -1.37
N THR A 5 -16.68 -11.35 -1.29
CA THR A 5 -16.01 -10.40 -0.39
C THR A 5 -16.21 -10.92 1.02
N GLN A 6 -15.10 -11.25 1.69
CA GLN A 6 -15.15 -11.72 3.07
C GLN A 6 -15.80 -10.61 3.90
N GLN A 7 -16.78 -10.96 4.75
CA GLN A 7 -17.12 -10.07 5.86
C GLN A 7 -15.93 -10.12 6.81
N PHE A 8 -15.09 -9.10 6.78
CA PHE A 8 -13.99 -8.95 7.73
C PHE A 8 -14.58 -8.56 9.08
N ALA A 9 -14.18 -9.26 10.14
CA ALA A 9 -14.21 -8.64 11.45
C ALA A 9 -13.22 -7.47 11.39
N THR A 10 -13.70 -6.25 11.61
CA THR A 10 -12.87 -5.03 11.56
C THR A 10 -11.98 -4.90 12.78
N SER A 11 -12.35 -5.58 13.88
CA SER A 11 -11.59 -5.56 15.11
C SER A 11 -10.31 -6.38 14.99
N ALA A 12 -9.21 -5.82 15.51
CA ALA A 12 -7.93 -6.50 15.52
C ALA A 12 -7.98 -7.79 16.38
N PRO A 13 -7.27 -8.86 15.98
CA PRO A 13 -7.36 -10.16 16.63
C PRO A 13 -6.69 -10.16 18.01
N VAL A 14 -7.33 -10.83 18.97
CA VAL A 14 -6.77 -11.05 20.31
C VAL A 14 -6.01 -12.38 20.41
N ASP A 15 -6.46 -13.41 19.69
CA ASP A 15 -5.93 -14.77 19.77
C ASP A 15 -4.78 -15.06 18.79
N ASP A 16 -4.46 -14.12 17.91
CA ASP A 16 -3.36 -14.26 16.94
C ASP A 16 -2.63 -12.93 16.66
N PRO A 17 -2.12 -12.28 17.71
CA PRO A 17 -1.51 -10.95 17.62
C PRO A 17 -0.23 -10.95 16.76
N GLU A 18 0.62 -11.98 16.85
CA GLU A 18 1.94 -11.98 16.19
C GLU A 18 1.84 -11.92 14.66
N ASN A 19 0.94 -12.71 14.06
CA ASN A 19 0.74 -12.71 12.62
C ASN A 19 0.03 -11.43 12.16
N TYR A 20 -0.89 -10.90 12.97
CA TYR A 20 -1.53 -9.62 12.68
C TYR A 20 -0.51 -8.48 12.68
N PHE A 21 0.42 -8.43 13.63
CA PHE A 21 1.46 -7.39 13.68
C PHE A 21 2.35 -7.41 12.45
N GLY A 22 2.76 -8.62 12.03
CA GLY A 22 3.55 -8.79 10.83
C GLY A 22 2.84 -8.25 9.60
N PHE A 23 1.57 -8.62 9.42
CA PHE A 23 0.74 -8.14 8.33
C PHE A 23 0.49 -6.62 8.38
N ALA A 24 0.04 -6.09 9.52
CA ALA A 24 -0.27 -4.69 9.69
C ALA A 24 0.97 -3.80 9.52
N GLN A 25 2.12 -4.21 10.06
CA GLN A 25 3.39 -3.50 9.85
C GLN A 25 3.83 -3.55 8.39
N ASN A 26 3.61 -4.68 7.70
CA ASN A 26 3.93 -4.77 6.29
C ASN A 26 3.07 -3.83 5.44
N TRP A 27 1.78 -3.72 5.77
CA TRP A 27 0.88 -2.78 5.12
C TRP A 27 1.28 -1.32 5.36
N VAL A 28 1.59 -0.93 6.61
CA VAL A 28 2.09 0.41 6.93
C VAL A 28 3.34 0.73 6.12
N ASN A 29 4.28 -0.21 6.04
CA ASN A 29 5.50 -0.05 5.27
C ASN A 29 5.23 0.11 3.76
N MET A 30 4.25 -0.62 3.21
CA MET A 30 3.90 -0.55 1.79
C MET A 30 3.30 0.82 1.46
N VAL A 31 2.37 1.30 2.28
CA VAL A 31 1.77 2.63 2.13
C VAL A 31 2.87 3.69 2.19
N GLN A 32 3.77 3.64 3.17
CA GLN A 32 4.89 4.58 3.25
C GLN A 32 5.77 4.53 2.00
N LEU A 33 6.17 3.32 1.57
CA LEU A 33 7.04 3.15 0.42
C LEU A 33 6.41 3.67 -0.88
N HIS A 34 5.10 3.47 -1.06
CA HIS A 34 4.36 3.99 -2.22
C HIS A 34 4.49 5.51 -2.34
N HIS A 35 4.12 6.24 -1.28
CA HIS A 35 4.17 7.71 -1.28
C HIS A 35 5.62 8.24 -1.32
N ASP A 36 6.58 7.54 -0.68
CA ASP A 36 8.01 7.89 -0.79
C ASP A 36 8.52 7.83 -2.24
N LEU A 37 8.09 6.83 -3.02
CA LEU A 37 8.47 6.70 -4.43
C LEU A 37 7.86 7.81 -5.28
N GLU A 38 6.63 8.23 -4.96
CA GLU A 38 5.96 9.31 -5.67
C GLU A 38 6.67 10.65 -5.46
N GLU A 39 6.96 11.01 -4.21
CA GLU A 39 7.67 12.26 -3.89
C GLU A 39 9.12 12.24 -4.39
N ALA A 40 9.79 11.09 -4.38
CA ALA A 40 11.17 10.99 -4.83
C ALA A 40 11.31 11.03 -6.36
N VAL A 41 10.31 10.54 -7.11
CA VAL A 41 10.43 10.31 -8.56
C VAL A 41 9.23 10.80 -9.36
N GLN A 42 8.01 10.39 -8.99
CA GLN A 42 6.81 10.68 -9.79
C GLN A 42 6.52 12.18 -9.86
N PHE A 43 6.38 12.83 -8.71
CA PHE A 43 6.02 14.24 -8.63
C PHE A 43 7.10 15.15 -9.25
N PRO A 44 8.40 14.97 -8.97
CA PRO A 44 9.45 15.72 -9.67
C PRO A 44 9.49 15.41 -11.17
N GLY A 45 9.15 14.18 -11.55
CA GLY A 45 9.08 13.74 -12.95
C GLY A 45 7.95 14.37 -13.74
N TRP A 46 6.84 14.74 -13.10
CA TRP A 46 5.68 15.34 -13.78
C TRP A 46 5.62 16.86 -13.70
N ASN A 47 6.31 17.45 -12.72
CA ASN A 47 6.49 18.89 -12.62
C ASN A 47 7.43 19.44 -13.73
N PRO A 48 7.26 20.70 -14.17
CA PRO A 48 6.11 21.59 -13.90
C PRO A 48 4.82 21.37 -14.71
N PRO A 49 4.75 20.55 -15.80
CA PRO A 49 3.51 20.36 -16.55
C PRO A 49 2.26 20.03 -15.72
N LEU A 50 2.42 19.17 -14.71
CA LEU A 50 1.35 18.77 -13.80
C LEU A 50 1.76 19.10 -12.36
N ASP A 51 1.03 20.02 -11.73
CA ASP A 51 1.27 20.46 -10.35
C ASP A 51 0.80 19.38 -9.37
N MET A 52 1.74 18.88 -8.57
CA MET A 52 1.51 17.85 -7.55
C MET A 52 1.56 18.40 -6.12
N SER A 53 1.61 19.72 -5.94
CA SER A 53 1.79 20.35 -4.61
C SER A 53 0.64 20.05 -3.64
N GLN A 54 -0.57 19.86 -4.16
CA GLN A 54 -1.72 19.43 -3.35
C GLN A 54 -1.53 17.98 -2.86
N ASN A 55 -1.17 17.05 -3.74
CA ASN A 55 -0.88 15.66 -3.36
C ASN A 55 0.23 15.59 -2.31
N GLU A 56 1.32 16.36 -2.47
CA GLU A 56 2.38 16.47 -1.45
C GLU A 56 1.88 16.99 -0.09
N ALA A 57 0.91 17.92 -0.09
CA ALA A 57 0.31 18.41 1.15
C ALA A 57 -0.55 17.35 1.83
N GLU A 58 -1.35 16.62 1.05
CA GLU A 58 -2.16 15.50 1.53
C GLU A 58 -1.28 14.35 2.04
N HIS A 59 -0.14 14.06 1.40
CA HIS A 59 0.83 13.08 1.92
C HIS A 59 1.30 13.46 3.32
N ARG A 60 1.65 14.73 3.56
CA ARG A 60 2.07 15.19 4.88
C ARG A 60 1.00 14.98 5.94
N GLU A 61 -0.27 15.21 5.59
CA GLU A 61 -1.40 14.93 6.49
C GLU A 61 -1.60 13.44 6.71
N LEU A 62 -1.48 12.64 5.65
CA LEU A 62 -1.61 11.18 5.63
C LEU A 62 -0.56 10.48 6.49
N MET A 63 0.69 10.95 6.45
CA MET A 63 1.81 10.33 7.15
C MET A 63 1.69 10.41 8.68
N VAL A 64 0.95 11.37 9.22
CA VAL A 64 0.77 11.54 10.67
C VAL A 64 0.03 10.35 11.31
N PRO A 65 -1.22 10.02 10.93
CA PRO A 65 -1.90 8.86 11.47
C PRO A 65 -1.25 7.53 11.07
N LEU A 66 -0.65 7.44 9.88
CA LEU A 66 0.09 6.24 9.45
C LEU A 66 1.26 5.93 10.40
N SER A 67 2.05 6.96 10.71
CA SER A 67 3.19 6.84 11.63
C SER A 67 2.73 6.50 13.05
N ALA A 68 1.61 7.07 13.51
CA ALA A 68 1.05 6.75 14.82
C ALA A 68 0.69 5.26 14.95
N PHE A 69 0.05 4.70 13.91
CA PHE A 69 -0.26 3.27 13.88
C PHE A 69 1.00 2.40 13.79
N GLY A 70 1.93 2.75 12.89
CA GLY A 70 3.19 2.04 12.72
C GLY A 70 4.05 2.02 14.00
N ASN A 71 4.15 3.16 14.69
CA ASN A 71 4.89 3.27 15.95
C ASN A 71 4.26 2.40 17.04
N TYR A 72 2.93 2.39 17.15
CA TYR A 72 2.25 1.50 18.10
C TYR A 72 2.57 0.03 17.85
N LEU A 73 2.50 -0.44 16.60
CA LEU A 73 2.85 -1.82 16.25
C LEU A 73 4.31 -2.14 16.58
N ALA A 74 5.23 -1.19 16.34
CA ALA A 74 6.64 -1.34 16.68
C ALA A 74 6.88 -1.42 18.20
N GLU A 75 6.20 -0.59 18.99
CA GLU A 75 6.29 -0.58 20.46
C GLU A 75 5.72 -1.86 21.07
N VAL A 76 4.59 -2.36 20.54
CA VAL A 76 4.01 -3.65 20.96
C VAL A 76 4.99 -4.79 20.66
N LYS A 77 5.57 -4.81 19.46
CA LYS A 77 6.56 -5.82 19.06
C LYS A 77 7.82 -5.77 19.93
N ALA A 78 8.24 -4.58 20.36
CA ALA A 78 9.38 -4.39 21.25
C ALA A 78 9.07 -4.69 22.73
N GLY A 79 7.82 -4.98 23.08
CA GLY A 79 7.38 -5.20 24.46
C GLY A 79 7.34 -3.92 25.30
N VAL A 80 7.36 -2.74 24.67
CA VAL A 80 7.26 -1.44 25.34
C VAL A 80 5.82 -1.12 25.71
N GLU A 81 4.87 -1.46 24.83
CA GLU A 81 3.44 -1.28 25.06
C GLU A 81 2.69 -2.63 25.00
N PRO A 82 1.70 -2.90 25.87
CA PRO A 82 0.86 -4.08 25.72
C PRO A 82 -0.05 -4.01 24.49
N TRP A 83 -0.33 -5.18 23.91
CA TRP A 83 -1.32 -5.30 22.84
C TRP A 83 -2.73 -4.90 23.33
N SER A 84 -3.40 -4.09 22.52
CA SER A 84 -4.78 -3.64 22.71
C SER A 84 -5.44 -3.56 21.35
N ALA A 85 -6.31 -4.53 21.07
CA ALA A 85 -7.09 -4.57 19.83
C ALA A 85 -7.88 -3.28 19.60
N THR A 86 -8.48 -2.73 20.66
CA THR A 86 -9.22 -1.45 20.60
C THR A 86 -8.31 -0.27 20.22
N LYS A 87 -7.08 -0.22 20.74
CA LYS A 87 -6.14 0.85 20.38
C LYS A 87 -5.67 0.72 18.93
N ALA A 88 -5.38 -0.51 18.49
CA ALA A 88 -5.01 -0.79 17.10
C ALA A 88 -6.12 -0.38 16.13
N GLU A 89 -7.36 -0.76 16.43
CA GLU A 89 -8.54 -0.41 15.63
C GLU A 89 -8.71 1.11 15.58
N ALA A 90 -8.66 1.81 16.72
CA ALA A 90 -8.77 3.27 16.75
C ALA A 90 -7.68 3.99 15.95
N LEU A 91 -6.43 3.48 15.98
CA LEU A 91 -5.32 4.05 15.21
C LEU A 91 -5.48 3.79 13.71
N ALA A 92 -5.92 2.58 13.33
CA ALA A 92 -6.22 2.25 11.94
C ALA A 92 -7.40 3.07 11.40
N GLU A 93 -8.48 3.22 12.19
CA GLU A 93 -9.64 4.04 11.83
C GLU A 93 -9.30 5.53 11.69
N ALA A 94 -8.36 6.05 12.48
CA ALA A 94 -7.91 7.43 12.36
C ALA A 94 -7.18 7.70 11.03
N PHE A 95 -6.58 6.68 10.43
CA PHE A 95 -5.88 6.78 9.15
C PHE A 95 -6.84 6.77 7.95
N LEU A 96 -7.90 5.96 8.01
CA LEU A 96 -8.78 5.70 6.86
C LEU A 96 -9.41 6.96 6.22
N PRO A 97 -9.98 7.93 6.95
CA PRO A 97 -10.58 9.11 6.33
C PRO A 97 -9.60 9.94 5.51
N VAL A 98 -8.37 10.10 6.01
CA VAL A 98 -7.33 10.91 5.33
C VAL A 98 -6.82 10.17 4.10
N LEU A 99 -6.60 8.85 4.19
CA LEU A 99 -6.25 8.04 3.02
C LEU A 99 -7.34 8.10 1.94
N MET A 100 -8.59 7.89 2.32
CA MET A 100 -9.70 7.88 1.36
C MET A 100 -9.87 9.24 0.68
N HIS A 101 -9.67 10.34 1.42
CA HIS A 101 -9.66 11.67 0.83
C HIS A 101 -8.55 11.81 -0.21
N HIS A 102 -7.32 11.47 0.16
CA HIS A 102 -6.15 11.56 -0.71
C HIS A 102 -6.32 10.73 -2.00
N LEU A 103 -6.74 9.46 -1.87
CA LEU A 103 -6.96 8.59 -3.04
C LEU A 103 -7.99 9.17 -4.01
N VAL A 104 -9.07 9.77 -3.50
CA VAL A 104 -10.11 10.38 -4.35
C VAL A 104 -9.62 11.68 -4.98
N ALA A 105 -8.90 12.52 -4.22
CA ALA A 105 -8.33 13.76 -4.72
C ALA A 105 -7.29 13.50 -5.81
N GLU A 106 -6.45 12.48 -5.62
CA GLU A 106 -5.46 12.07 -6.59
C GLU A 106 -6.08 11.59 -7.91
N LEU A 107 -7.18 10.82 -7.86
CA LEU A 107 -7.90 10.44 -9.09
C LEU A 107 -8.36 11.65 -9.90
N ASP A 108 -8.75 12.75 -9.25
CA ASP A 108 -9.08 14.00 -9.94
C ASP A 108 -7.83 14.67 -10.52
N THR A 109 -6.71 14.73 -9.79
CA THR A 109 -5.42 15.24 -10.32
C THR A 109 -4.94 14.44 -11.54
N LEU A 110 -5.08 13.12 -11.48
CA LEU A 110 -4.63 12.17 -12.51
C LEU A 110 -5.69 11.87 -13.57
N ALA A 111 -6.79 12.63 -13.60
CA ALA A 111 -7.83 12.44 -14.60
C ALA A 111 -7.24 12.53 -16.02
N PRO A 112 -7.61 11.62 -16.95
CA PRO A 112 -6.98 11.53 -18.27
C PRO A 112 -6.96 12.85 -19.06
N GLU A 113 -8.00 13.67 -18.91
CA GLU A 113 -8.12 15.00 -19.50
C GLU A 113 -7.10 16.00 -18.94
N LYS A 114 -6.81 15.96 -17.64
CA LYS A 114 -5.79 16.83 -17.01
C LYS A 114 -4.40 16.43 -17.44
N ILE A 115 -4.10 15.12 -17.47
CA ILE A 115 -2.82 14.61 -17.97
C ILE A 115 -2.61 15.01 -19.44
N LYS A 116 -3.63 14.88 -20.29
CA LYS A 116 -3.53 15.30 -21.70
C LYS A 116 -3.36 16.81 -21.86
N ALA A 117 -3.95 17.61 -20.97
CA ALA A 117 -3.88 19.07 -20.99
C ALA A 117 -2.61 19.64 -20.33
N SER A 118 -1.92 18.87 -19.48
CA SER A 118 -0.74 19.31 -18.71
C SER A 118 0.47 19.64 -19.59
N GLY A 119 0.55 19.05 -20.79
CA GLY A 119 1.73 19.12 -21.66
C GLY A 119 2.76 18.02 -21.39
N LEU A 120 2.45 17.04 -20.54
CA LEU A 120 3.25 15.82 -20.40
C LEU A 120 3.26 15.03 -21.71
N THR A 121 4.45 14.63 -22.15
CA THR A 121 4.62 13.74 -23.30
C THR A 121 4.56 12.28 -22.87
N GLU A 122 4.17 11.41 -23.80
CA GLU A 122 4.21 9.95 -23.58
C GLU A 122 5.61 9.48 -23.19
N GLU A 123 6.66 10.02 -23.82
CA GLU A 123 8.05 9.72 -23.50
C GLU A 123 8.38 10.07 -22.04
N LYS A 124 7.93 11.23 -21.57
CA LYS A 124 8.17 11.66 -20.19
C LYS A 124 7.43 10.76 -19.19
N LEU A 125 6.17 10.41 -19.48
CA LEU A 125 5.39 9.48 -18.65
C LEU A 125 6.07 8.12 -18.53
N LYS A 126 6.55 7.56 -19.65
CA LYS A 126 7.29 6.28 -19.68
C LYS A 126 8.60 6.37 -18.89
N ALA A 127 9.38 7.41 -19.10
CA ALA A 127 10.63 7.61 -18.39
C ALA A 127 10.42 7.72 -16.87
N THR A 128 9.40 8.46 -16.43
CA THR A 128 9.05 8.55 -15.00
C THR A 128 8.65 7.18 -14.43
N HIS A 129 7.82 6.42 -15.15
CA HIS A 129 7.42 5.07 -14.75
C HIS A 129 8.62 4.11 -14.63
N GLU A 130 9.54 4.13 -15.61
CA GLU A 130 10.75 3.30 -15.59
C GLU A 130 11.67 3.66 -14.42
N ASN A 131 11.83 4.95 -14.13
CA ASN A 131 12.62 5.43 -12.99
C ASN A 131 12.00 5.01 -11.65
N MET A 132 10.67 5.09 -11.51
CA MET A 132 9.97 4.59 -10.33
C MET A 132 10.18 3.09 -10.16
N ALA A 133 10.00 2.31 -11.24
CA ALA A 133 10.19 0.86 -11.19
C ALA A 133 11.64 0.49 -10.84
N ALA A 134 12.62 1.24 -11.34
CA ALA A 134 14.03 1.05 -11.00
C ALA A 134 14.30 1.33 -9.51
N LEU A 135 13.78 2.44 -8.97
CA LEU A 135 13.94 2.76 -7.54
C LEU A 135 13.21 1.76 -6.65
N ALA A 136 11.97 1.40 -6.99
CA ALA A 136 11.16 0.43 -6.26
C ALA A 136 11.89 -0.91 -6.11
N ARG A 137 12.55 -1.41 -7.18
CA ARG A 137 13.35 -2.65 -7.13
C ARG A 137 14.51 -2.62 -6.12
N THR A 138 14.99 -1.43 -5.74
CA THR A 138 16.05 -1.29 -4.72
C THR A 138 15.51 -1.17 -3.30
N LYS A 139 14.21 -0.93 -3.14
CA LYS A 139 13.55 -0.64 -1.86
C LYS A 139 12.64 -1.76 -1.39
N VAL A 140 11.98 -2.44 -2.33
CA VAL A 140 11.08 -3.55 -2.07
C VAL A 140 11.88 -4.78 -1.65
N ASP A 141 11.54 -5.33 -0.49
CA ASP A 141 11.98 -6.67 -0.09
C ASP A 141 10.97 -7.70 -0.59
N VAL A 142 11.31 -8.39 -1.67
CA VAL A 142 10.44 -9.42 -2.27
C VAL A 142 10.12 -10.57 -1.32
N ASN A 143 10.90 -10.78 -0.26
CA ASN A 143 10.57 -11.79 0.73
C ASN A 143 9.55 -11.30 1.75
N LYS A 144 9.33 -10.00 1.88
CA LYS A 144 8.49 -9.40 2.93
C LYS A 144 7.28 -8.64 2.40
N ASP A 145 7.43 -7.90 1.31
CA ASP A 145 6.46 -6.90 0.84
C ASP A 145 5.47 -7.45 -0.19
N ILE A 146 5.74 -8.65 -0.71
CA ILE A 146 4.87 -9.33 -1.65
C ILE A 146 3.45 -9.54 -1.11
N PRO A 147 3.21 -9.99 0.14
CA PRO A 147 1.86 -10.09 0.67
C PRO A 147 1.06 -8.79 0.55
N ALA A 148 1.57 -7.65 1.04
CA ALA A 148 0.84 -6.38 0.92
C ALA A 148 0.58 -5.99 -0.55
N MET A 149 1.56 -6.13 -1.45
CA MET A 149 1.42 -5.80 -2.88
C MET A 149 0.41 -6.66 -3.64
N LEU A 150 0.18 -7.88 -3.17
CA LEU A 150 -0.59 -8.90 -3.88
C LEU A 150 -2.04 -9.00 -3.42
N LEU A 151 -2.36 -8.44 -2.26
CA LEU A 151 -3.55 -8.78 -1.49
C LEU A 151 -4.42 -7.57 -1.11
N HIS A 152 -4.09 -6.38 -1.62
CA HIS A 152 -4.87 -5.15 -1.41
C HIS A 152 -6.01 -4.96 -2.43
N ASN A 153 -6.14 -5.81 -3.44
CA ASN A 153 -7.26 -5.80 -4.38
C ASN A 153 -8.22 -6.96 -4.14
N ASP A 154 -9.49 -6.78 -4.47
CA ASP A 154 -10.57 -7.77 -4.41
C ASP A 154 -10.50 -8.83 -5.53
N GLY A 155 -9.29 -9.06 -6.05
CA GLY A 155 -9.03 -9.90 -7.21
C GLY A 155 -9.15 -9.18 -8.55
N ASP A 156 -9.42 -7.87 -8.59
CA ASP A 156 -9.42 -7.11 -9.84
C ASP A 156 -8.00 -6.91 -10.38
N LEU A 157 -7.77 -7.36 -11.62
CA LEU A 157 -6.45 -7.62 -12.20
C LEU A 157 -5.82 -6.40 -12.90
N GLU A 158 -6.46 -5.23 -12.84
CA GLU A 158 -5.99 -4.00 -13.51
C GLU A 158 -4.90 -3.24 -12.72
N TRP A 159 -4.05 -3.96 -11.99
CA TRP A 159 -2.86 -3.40 -11.33
C TRP A 159 -1.67 -3.38 -12.31
N PRO A 160 -0.71 -2.44 -12.19
CA PRO A 160 0.53 -2.50 -12.97
C PRO A 160 1.16 -3.90 -12.86
N PRO A 161 1.70 -4.44 -13.97
CA PRO A 161 2.12 -5.83 -14.05
C PRO A 161 3.08 -6.13 -12.90
N THR A 162 2.64 -7.01 -12.00
CA THR A 162 3.58 -7.67 -11.09
C THR A 162 4.68 -8.32 -11.94
N PRO A 163 5.93 -8.44 -11.48
CA PRO A 163 6.99 -9.10 -12.24
C PRO A 163 6.71 -10.58 -12.61
N TRP A 164 5.52 -11.08 -12.27
CA TRP A 164 5.04 -12.43 -12.36
C TRP A 164 3.70 -12.39 -13.10
N THR A 165 3.50 -13.26 -14.09
CA THR A 165 2.19 -13.42 -14.74
C THR A 165 1.26 -14.17 -13.79
N ARG A 166 0.24 -13.49 -13.24
CA ARG A 166 -0.82 -14.15 -12.48
C ARG A 166 -1.78 -14.85 -13.46
N THR A 167 -1.61 -16.15 -13.64
CA THR A 167 -2.58 -17.01 -14.35
C THR A 167 -3.57 -17.61 -13.34
N PRO A 168 -4.70 -18.20 -13.79
CA PRO A 168 -5.56 -18.99 -12.91
C PRO A 168 -4.84 -20.14 -12.18
N ASP A 169 -3.67 -20.55 -12.69
CA ASP A 169 -2.80 -21.58 -12.10
C ASP A 169 -1.65 -20.98 -11.26
N PHE A 170 -1.61 -19.66 -11.07
CA PHE A 170 -0.55 -19.01 -10.30
C PHE A 170 -0.56 -19.53 -8.87
N LYS A 171 0.58 -20.09 -8.45
CA LYS A 171 0.86 -20.45 -7.07
C LYS A 171 1.99 -19.56 -6.58
N MET A 172 1.80 -18.95 -5.41
CA MET A 172 2.91 -18.29 -4.74
C MET A 172 4.07 -19.28 -4.56
N PRO A 173 5.31 -18.89 -4.91
CA PRO A 173 6.47 -19.72 -4.61
C PRO A 173 6.44 -20.11 -3.15
N ARG A 174 6.67 -21.40 -2.87
CA ARG A 174 6.50 -21.96 -1.54
C ARG A 174 7.40 -21.26 -0.52
N GLU A 175 8.58 -20.85 -0.94
CA GLU A 175 9.56 -20.12 -0.14
C GLU A 175 9.02 -18.77 0.35
N LEU A 176 8.26 -18.07 -0.50
CA LEU A 176 7.61 -16.80 -0.17
C LEU A 176 6.33 -17.00 0.65
N TYR A 177 5.57 -18.05 0.33
CA TYR A 177 4.34 -18.37 1.04
C TYR A 177 4.60 -18.82 2.48
N GLU A 178 5.53 -19.75 2.69
CA GLU A 178 5.79 -20.35 4.01
C GLU A 178 6.36 -19.35 5.01
N HIS A 179 7.15 -18.37 4.54
CA HIS A 179 7.76 -17.36 5.40
C HIS A 179 6.70 -16.48 6.09
N HIS A 180 5.58 -16.22 5.40
CA HIS A 180 4.47 -15.37 5.88
C HIS A 180 3.14 -16.10 5.96
N LYS A 181 3.15 -17.43 6.08
CA LYS A 181 1.93 -18.26 5.97
C LYS A 181 0.80 -17.81 6.91
N GLY A 182 1.15 -17.27 8.07
CA GLY A 182 0.19 -16.76 9.05
C GLY A 182 -0.41 -15.39 8.71
N TRP A 183 0.22 -14.62 7.82
CA TRP A 183 -0.23 -13.27 7.43
C TRP A 183 -1.34 -13.33 6.38
N TRP A 184 -1.28 -14.31 5.46
CA TRP A 184 -2.22 -14.41 4.32
C TRP A 184 -3.68 -14.49 4.74
N LYS A 185 -3.98 -14.99 5.94
CA LYS A 185 -5.36 -15.06 6.44
C LYS A 185 -5.98 -13.69 6.75
N TYR A 186 -5.16 -12.64 6.90
CA TYR A 186 -5.58 -11.26 7.12
C TYR A 186 -5.72 -10.46 5.83
N ALA A 187 -5.39 -11.07 4.70
CA ALA A 187 -5.45 -10.44 3.41
C ALA A 187 -6.85 -10.53 2.79
N ALA A 188 -7.14 -9.62 1.84
CA ALA A 188 -8.46 -9.57 1.20
C ALA A 188 -8.76 -10.79 0.33
N VAL A 189 -7.71 -11.47 -0.16
CA VAL A 189 -7.77 -12.67 -0.99
C VAL A 189 -7.04 -13.81 -0.29
N GLN A 190 -7.72 -14.95 -0.10
CA GLN A 190 -7.11 -16.19 0.39
C GLN A 190 -6.46 -16.93 -0.79
N LEU A 191 -5.23 -17.42 -0.60
CA LEU A 191 -4.51 -18.27 -1.55
C LEU A 191 -4.84 -19.76 -1.37
#